data_AF-A0A2E3XKR3-F1
#
_entry.id   AF-A0A2E3XKR3-F1
#
_cell.length_a   1.000
_cell.length_b   1.000
_cell.length_c   1.000
_cell.angle_alpha   90.00
_cell.angle_beta   90.00
_cell.angle_gamma   90.00
#
_symmetry.space_group_name_H-M   'P 1'
#
loop_
_entity.id
_entity.type
_entity.pdbx_description
1 polymer ?
#
loop_
_entity_poly.entity_id
_entity_poly.type
_entity_poly.pdbx_seq_one_letter_code
_entity_poly.pdbx_strand_id
1 'polypeptide(L)' 'MEKSGEGVQQVAVSVENIDGVISSLISKGVRMINEVAVEGSGGHRIAFIHPKSTGGVLVELVESH' A
#
# COMPACT_ATOMS: atom_id res chain seq x y z
N MET A 1 -18.65 -2.92 15.83
CA MET A 1 -17.89 -2.39 14.68
C MET A 1 -17.80 -0.90 14.85
N GLU A 2 -16.75 -0.42 15.51
CA GLU A 2 -16.45 1.01 15.56
C GLU A 2 -15.82 1.36 14.22
N LYS A 3 -16.60 2.01 13.34
CA LYS A 3 -16.03 2.64 12.15
C LYS A 3 -15.46 3.96 12.64
N SER A 4 -14.14 4.14 12.51
CA SER A 4 -13.53 5.46 12.62
C SER A 4 -14.40 6.43 11.81
N GLY A 5 -14.87 7.52 12.42
CA GLY A 5 -15.77 8.48 11.79
C GLY A 5 -15.17 9.13 10.54
N GLU A 6 -15.76 10.22 10.07
CA GLU A 6 -15.23 10.95 8.91
C GLU A 6 -13.76 11.39 9.08
N GLY A 7 -12.96 11.26 8.01
CA GLY A 7 -11.53 11.58 8.03
C GLY A 7 -10.75 11.00 6.85
N VAL A 8 -9.42 11.16 6.88
CA VAL A 8 -8.52 10.57 5.89
C VAL A 8 -8.45 9.05 6.10
N GLN A 9 -8.87 8.28 5.10
CA GLN A 9 -8.84 6.82 5.16
C GLN A 9 -7.45 6.24 4.87
N GLN A 10 -6.76 6.77 3.85
CA GLN A 10 -5.49 6.23 3.37
C GLN A 10 -4.71 7.28 2.59
N VAL A 11 -3.43 6.99 2.35
CA VAL A 11 -2.54 7.77 1.48
C VAL A 11 -2.06 6.88 0.34
N ALA A 12 -2.23 7.34 -0.89
CA ALA A 12 -1.72 6.67 -2.08
C ALA A 12 -0.38 7.27 -2.52
N VAL A 13 0.58 6.40 -2.83
CA VAL A 13 1.93 6.75 -3.28
C VAL A 13 2.17 6.10 -4.64
N SER A 14 2.43 6.93 -5.64
CA SER A 14 2.77 6.51 -6.99
C SER A 14 4.23 6.02 -7.04
N VAL A 15 4.47 4.88 -7.70
CA VAL A 15 5.79 4.27 -7.85
C VAL A 15 5.98 3.76 -9.28
N GLU A 16 7.21 3.78 -9.80
CA GLU A 16 7.51 3.35 -11.18
C GLU A 16 7.63 1.83 -11.34
N ASN A 17 8.04 1.11 -10.27
CA ASN A 17 8.19 -0.34 -10.28
C ASN A 17 7.68 -0.91 -8.96
N ILE A 18 6.43 -1.36 -8.96
CA ILE A 18 5.75 -1.78 -7.74
C ILE A 18 6.36 -3.07 -7.17
N ASP A 19 6.74 -4.03 -8.01
CA ASP A 19 7.29 -5.31 -7.57
C ASP A 19 8.66 -5.11 -6.88
N GLY A 20 9.49 -4.24 -7.44
CA GLY A 20 10.78 -3.85 -6.85
C GLY A 20 10.61 -3.14 -5.50
N VAL A 21 9.63 -2.24 -5.40
CA VAL A 21 9.32 -1.54 -4.14
C VAL A 21 8.80 -2.52 -3.09
N ILE A 22 7.86 -3.40 -3.43
CA ILE A 22 7.33 -4.42 -2.52
C ILE A 22 8.47 -5.30 -1.98
N SER A 23 9.33 -5.82 -2.88
CA SER A 23 10.47 -6.64 -2.48
C SER A 23 11.43 -5.88 -1.55
N SER A 24 11.73 -4.62 -1.86
CA SER A 24 12.57 -3.76 -1.01
C SER A 24 11.95 -3.55 0.38
N LEU A 25 10.64 -3.29 0.46
CA LEU A 25 9.93 -3.06 1.72
C LEU A 25 9.91 -4.33 2.58
N ILE A 26 9.58 -5.48 2.00
CA ILE A 26 9.59 -6.78 2.71
C ILE A 26 11.00 -7.07 3.24
N SER A 27 12.04 -6.84 2.44
CA SER A 27 13.44 -7.05 2.86
C SER A 27 13.86 -6.18 4.05
N LYS A 28 13.22 -5.02 4.21
CA LYS A 28 13.42 -4.08 5.34
C LYS A 28 12.53 -4.40 6.54
N GLY A 29 11.77 -5.50 6.51
CA GLY A 29 10.85 -5.89 7.58
C GLY A 29 9.55 -5.08 7.62
N VAL A 30 9.22 -4.35 6.54
CA VAL A 30 7.94 -3.66 6.43
C VAL A 30 6.84 -4.69 6.21
N ARG A 31 5.79 -4.62 7.02
CA ARG A 31 4.64 -5.51 6.91
C ARG A 31 3.75 -5.04 5.77
N MET A 32 3.67 -5.85 4.72
CA MET A 32 2.73 -5.65 3.63
C MET A 32 1.39 -6.32 3.95
N ILE A 33 0.30 -5.79 3.40
CA ILE A 33 -0.98 -6.51 3.28
C ILE A 33 -0.94 -7.37 2.02
N ASN A 34 -0.33 -6.85 0.94
CA ASN A 34 -0.13 -7.57 -0.31
C ASN A 34 1.37 -7.73 -0.56
N GLU A 35 1.86 -8.96 -0.49
CA GLU A 35 3.27 -9.28 -0.80
C GLU A 35 3.55 -9.39 -2.30
N VAL A 36 2.51 -9.33 -3.13
CA VAL A 36 2.55 -9.25 -4.59
C VAL A 36 1.52 -8.22 -5.03
N ALA A 37 1.84 -7.42 -6.04
CA ALA A 37 0.89 -6.44 -6.56
C ALA A 37 -0.37 -7.10 -7.12
N VAL A 38 -1.51 -6.48 -6.87
CA VAL A 38 -2.83 -6.91 -7.34
C VAL A 38 -3.41 -5.87 -8.29
N GLU A 39 -4.36 -6.26 -9.12
CA GLU A 39 -5.09 -5.31 -9.95
C GLU A 39 -6.04 -4.48 -9.07
N GLY A 40 -5.88 -3.16 -9.13
CA GLY A 40 -6.68 -2.17 -8.43
C GLY A 40 -7.72 -1.51 -9.33
N SER A 41 -8.37 -0.48 -8.79
CA SER A 41 -9.33 0.33 -9.54
C SER A 41 -8.68 0.95 -10.77
N GLY A 42 -9.37 0.92 -11.91
CA GLY A 42 -8.85 1.48 -13.17
C GLY A 42 -7.76 0.64 -13.85
N GLY A 43 -7.52 -0.60 -13.40
CA GLY A 43 -6.52 -1.50 -13.99
C GLY A 43 -5.09 -1.21 -13.58
N HIS A 44 -4.88 -0.30 -12.63
CA HIS A 44 -3.55 -0.04 -12.07
C HIS A 44 -3.09 -1.19 -11.18
N ARG A 45 -1.78 -1.46 -11.15
CA ARG A 45 -1.20 -2.41 -10.20
C ARG A 45 -1.01 -1.72 -8.86
N ILE A 46 -1.54 -2.33 -7.79
CA ILE A 46 -1.52 -1.76 -6.44
C ILE A 46 -1.05 -2.76 -5.38
N ALA A 47 -0.59 -2.25 -4.24
CA ALA A 47 -0.30 -3.04 -3.05
C ALA A 47 -0.44 -2.18 -1.79
N PHE A 48 -0.91 -2.76 -0.69
CA PHE A 48 -1.07 -2.02 0.56
C PHE A 48 0.02 -2.35 1.59
N ILE A 49 0.48 -1.32 2.30
CA ILE A 49 1.34 -1.45 3.49
C ILE A 49 0.46 -1.48 4.73
N HIS A 50 0.74 -2.40 5.65
CA HIS A 50 -0.04 -2.55 6.87
C HIS A 50 0.18 -1.35 7.81
N PRO A 51 -0.87 -0.73 8.39
CA PRO A 51 -0.77 0.46 9.26
C PRO A 51 0.25 0.35 10.42
N LYS A 52 0.47 -0.86 10.92
CA LYS A 52 1.50 -1.18 11.93
C LYS A 52 2.93 -0.82 11.50
N SER A 53 3.22 -0.75 10.21
CA SER A 53 4.53 -0.35 9.68
C SER A 53 4.61 1.12 9.25
N THR A 54 3.50 1.86 9.34
CA THR A 54 3.33 3.22 8.81
C THR A 54 2.69 4.17 9.84
N GLY A 55 2.83 3.86 11.13
CA GLY A 55 2.36 4.75 12.21
C GLY A 55 0.83 4.87 12.32
N GLY A 56 0.08 3.86 11.88
CA GLY A 56 -1.39 3.84 11.93
C GLY A 56 -2.08 4.29 10.64
N VAL A 57 -1.32 4.68 9.60
CA VAL A 57 -1.87 5.13 8.32
C VAL A 57 -1.88 3.98 7.31
N LEU A 58 -3.02 3.71 6.67
CA LEU A 58 -3.05 2.78 5.53
C LEU A 58 -2.38 3.44 4.31
N VAL A 59 -1.37 2.78 3.74
CA VAL A 59 -0.64 3.29 2.57
C VAL A 59 -0.89 2.36 1.39
N GLU A 60 -1.31 2.94 0.27
CA GLU A 60 -1.52 2.27 -1.01
C GLU A 60 -0.37 2.63 -1.95
N LEU A 61 0.34 1.63 -2.48
CA LEU A 61 1.29 1.80 -3.57
C LEU A 61 0.53 1.66 -4.89
N VAL A 62 0.76 2.57 -5.84
CA VAL A 62 0.12 2.54 -7.17
C VAL A 62 1.20 2.62 -8.24
N GLU A 63 1.25 1.63 -9.13
CA GLU A 63 2.19 1.65 -10.24
C GLU A 63 1.79 2.73 -11.26
N SER A 64 2.75 3.60 -11.57
CA SER A 64 2.60 4.69 -12.54
C SER A 64 3.10 4.22 -13.89
N HIS A 65 2.29 4.42 -14.92
CA HIS A 65 2.65 4.20 -16.32
C HIS A 65 3.42 5.38 -16.90
#